data_AF-A0A1H8LXY4-F1
#
_entry.id   AF-A0A1H8LXY4-F1
#
_cell.length_a   1.000
_cell.length_b   1.000
_cell.length_c   1.000
_cell.angle_alpha   90.00
_cell.angle_beta   90.00
_cell.angle_gamma   90.00
#
_symmetry.space_group_name_H-M   'P 1'
#
loop_
_entity.id
_entity.type
_entity.pdbx_description
1 polymer ?
#
loop_
_entity_poly.entity_id
_entity_poly.type
_entity_poly.pdbx_seq_one_letter_code
_entity_poly.pdbx_strand_id
1 'polypeptide(L)'
;MENMKSLADQLREELGKPGTKKTKKVERNKHGPEMPQILQAIINYDNSNNKSMVHVRFDADYALLLSQFKIATNIDTTKVVAFAVRYLFEQHPELKKVIKQFMLNTEL
;
A
#
# COMPACT_ATOMS: atom_id res chain seq x y z
N MET A 1 64.60 14.58 -13.88
CA MET A 1 63.34 15.02 -13.23
C MET A 1 62.21 14.28 -13.92
N GLU A 2 61.56 13.35 -13.22
CA GLU A 2 60.50 12.51 -13.78
C GLU A 2 59.17 13.28 -13.78
N ASN A 3 58.51 13.29 -14.94
CA ASN A 3 57.29 14.06 -15.20
C ASN A 3 56.10 13.49 -14.42
N MET A 4 55.83 14.06 -13.25
CA MET A 4 54.62 13.82 -12.47
C MET A 4 53.42 14.47 -13.17
N LYS A 5 52.80 13.76 -14.13
CA LYS A 5 51.56 14.21 -14.78
C LYS A 5 50.47 14.36 -13.71
N SER A 6 49.86 15.55 -13.66
CA SER A 6 48.81 15.87 -12.69
C SER A 6 47.53 15.10 -12.99
N LEU A 7 46.76 14.76 -11.95
CA LEU A 7 45.41 14.20 -12.08
C LEU A 7 44.52 15.08 -12.97
N ALA A 8 44.78 16.40 -13.00
CA ALA A 8 44.09 17.34 -13.87
C ALA A 8 44.40 17.14 -15.37
N ASP A 9 45.60 16.68 -15.71
CA ASP A 9 45.97 16.38 -17.10
C ASP A 9 45.31 15.08 -17.58
N GLN A 10 45.18 14.10 -16.69
CA GLN A 10 44.42 12.86 -16.99
C GLN A 10 42.94 13.16 -17.26
N LEU A 11 42.34 14.07 -16.49
CA LEU A 11 40.96 14.52 -16.68
C LEU A 11 40.77 15.21 -18.04
N ARG A 12 41.74 16.00 -18.51
CA ARG A 12 41.68 16.63 -19.84
C ARG A 12 41.86 15.62 -20.98
N GLU A 13 42.72 14.63 -20.83
CA GLU A 13 42.88 13.55 -21.81
C GLU A 13 41.60 12.69 -21.95
N GLU A 14 40.87 12.44 -20.85
CA GLU A 14 39.59 11.71 -20.90
C GLU A 14 38.45 12.52 -21.54
N LEU A 15 38.42 13.84 -21.33
CA LEU A 15 37.35 14.71 -21.86
C LEU A 15 37.52 15.03 -23.36
N GLY A 16 38.69 14.78 -23.94
CA GLY A 16 38.99 15.05 -25.35
C GLY A 16 38.53 13.98 -26.36
N LYS A 17 37.91 12.88 -25.93
CA LYS A 17 37.44 11.81 -26.82
C LYS A 17 35.91 11.86 -26.99
N PRO A 18 35.38 12.36 -28.12
CA PRO A 18 33.96 12.24 -28.44
C PRO A 18 33.68 10.81 -28.92
N GLY A 19 33.63 9.87 -27.99
CA GLY A 19 33.30 8.46 -28.22
C GLY A 19 32.01 8.09 -27.52
N THR A 20 30.91 8.10 -28.28
CA THR A 20 29.65 7.34 -28.07
C THR A 20 29.49 6.62 -26.74
N LYS A 21 29.13 7.37 -25.68
CA LYS A 21 28.56 6.78 -24.47
C LYS A 21 27.17 6.26 -24.82
N LYS A 22 27.12 5.00 -25.26
CA LYS A 22 25.91 4.17 -25.21
C LYS A 22 25.36 4.31 -23.80
N THR A 23 24.24 5.00 -23.70
CA THR A 23 23.40 5.05 -22.50
C THR A 23 23.08 3.61 -22.15
N LYS A 24 23.83 3.04 -21.20
CA LYS A 24 23.36 1.88 -20.44
C LYS A 24 22.11 2.39 -19.74
N LYS A 25 20.96 2.16 -20.37
CA LYS A 25 19.66 2.18 -19.70
C LYS A 25 19.84 1.23 -18.53
N VAL A 26 20.00 1.80 -17.35
CA VAL A 26 19.76 1.09 -16.11
C VAL A 26 18.32 0.64 -16.25
N GLU A 27 18.13 -0.63 -16.58
CA GLU A 27 16.84 -1.29 -16.39
C GLU A 27 16.57 -1.18 -14.90
N ARG A 28 15.82 -0.14 -14.53
CA ARG A 28 15.13 -0.12 -13.24
C ARG A 28 14.30 -1.38 -13.24
N ASN A 29 14.72 -2.37 -12.46
CA ASN A 29 13.89 -3.51 -12.11
C ASN A 29 12.51 -2.95 -11.72
N LYS A 30 11.53 -3.10 -12.61
CA LYS A 30 10.13 -2.69 -12.41
C LYS A 30 9.38 -3.68 -11.51
N HIS A 31 10.09 -4.45 -10.71
CA HIS A 31 9.49 -5.26 -9.67
C HIS A 31 9.51 -4.43 -8.38
N GLY A 32 8.70 -3.37 -8.37
CA GLY A 32 8.15 -2.93 -7.09
C GLY A 32 7.38 -4.12 -6.50
N PRO A 33 7.33 -4.27 -5.16
CA PRO A 33 6.62 -5.37 -4.53
C PRO A 33 5.20 -5.45 -5.13
N GLU A 34 4.81 -6.62 -5.63
CA GLU A 34 3.48 -6.83 -6.19
C GLU A 34 2.45 -6.40 -5.16
N MET A 35 1.60 -5.45 -5.55
CA MET A 35 0.60 -4.92 -4.64
C MET A 35 -0.42 -6.01 -4.31
N PRO A 36 -0.60 -6.38 -3.03
CA PRO A 36 -1.53 -7.44 -2.66
C PRO A 36 -2.94 -7.16 -3.18
N GLN A 37 -3.63 -8.18 -3.69
CA GLN A 37 -4.98 -8.03 -4.25
C GLN A 37 -5.96 -7.42 -3.23
N ILE A 38 -5.82 -7.76 -1.96
CA ILE A 38 -6.64 -7.21 -0.88
C ILE A 38 -6.43 -5.70 -0.70
N LEU A 39 -5.22 -5.20 -0.92
CA LEU A 39 -4.92 -3.77 -0.82
C LEU A 39 -5.62 -3.01 -1.95
N GLN A 40 -5.63 -3.55 -3.16
CA GLN A 40 -6.37 -2.97 -4.29
C GLN A 40 -7.89 -2.96 -4.01
N ALA A 41 -8.42 -4.03 -3.43
CA ALA A 41 -9.83 -4.11 -3.05
C ALA A 41 -10.21 -3.05 -2.01
N ILE A 42 -9.34 -2.78 -1.02
CA ILE A 42 -9.55 -1.71 -0.04
C ILE A 42 -9.51 -0.34 -0.71
N ILE A 43 -8.56 -0.09 -1.61
CA ILE A 43 -8.45 1.19 -2.33
C ILE A 43 -9.71 1.48 -3.13
N ASN A 44 -10.21 0.48 -3.87
CA ASN A 44 -11.38 0.59 -4.73
C ASN A 44 -12.72 0.62 -3.99
N TYR A 45 -12.73 0.29 -2.69
CA TYR A 45 -13.93 0.40 -1.88
C TYR A 45 -14.35 1.87 -1.76
N ASP A 46 -15.62 2.18 -1.97
CA ASP A 46 -16.16 3.52 -1.75
C ASP A 46 -17.02 3.52 -0.48
N ASN A 47 -16.68 4.40 0.46
CA ASN A 47 -17.40 4.62 1.71
C ASN A 47 -17.97 6.03 1.84
N SER A 48 -17.95 6.83 0.77
CA SER A 48 -18.41 8.23 0.76
C SER A 48 -19.86 8.41 1.21
N ASN A 49 -20.72 7.42 0.94
CA ASN A 49 -22.15 7.46 1.26
C ASN A 49 -22.50 6.73 2.58
N ASN A 50 -21.50 6.30 3.35
CA ASN A 50 -21.72 5.63 4.63
C ASN A 50 -22.01 6.68 5.72
N LYS A 51 -23.29 6.87 6.06
CA LYS A 51 -23.75 7.92 6.99
C LYS A 51 -23.79 7.48 8.46
N SER A 52 -23.75 6.17 8.72
CA SER A 52 -23.80 5.62 10.08
C SER A 52 -22.41 5.57 10.70
N MET A 53 -22.21 6.27 11.81
CA MET A 53 -20.97 6.25 12.57
C MET A 53 -20.98 5.14 13.62
N VAL A 54 -19.88 4.38 13.70
CA VAL A 54 -19.70 3.31 14.68
C VAL A 54 -18.41 3.55 15.45
N HIS A 55 -18.49 3.59 16.78
CA HIS A 55 -17.31 3.63 17.66
C HIS A 55 -16.85 2.20 17.95
N VAL A 56 -15.65 1.86 17.50
CA VAL A 56 -15.06 0.53 17.68
C VAL A 56 -13.90 0.62 18.67
N ARG A 57 -13.79 -0.35 19.57
CA ARG A 57 -12.63 -0.51 20.46
C ARG A 57 -11.69 -1.55 19.86
N PHE A 58 -10.41 -1.20 19.77
CA PHE A 58 -9.33 -2.10 19.38
C PHE A 58 -8.42 -2.31 20.58
N ASP A 59 -7.78 -3.48 20.63
CA ASP A 59 -6.62 -3.69 21.48
C ASP A 59 -5.46 -2.77 21.04
N ALA A 60 -4.56 -2.44 21.96
CA ALA A 60 -3.47 -1.50 21.75
C ALA A 60 -2.59 -1.88 20.56
N ASP A 61 -2.27 -3.17 20.42
CA ASP A 61 -1.43 -3.68 19.34
C ASP A 61 -2.10 -3.50 17.97
N TYR A 62 -3.40 -3.78 17.87
CA TYR A 62 -4.15 -3.63 16.63
C TYR A 62 -4.44 -2.16 16.30
N ALA A 63 -4.61 -1.31 17.31
CA ALA A 63 -4.73 0.13 17.11
C ALA A 63 -3.43 0.72 16.54
N LEU A 64 -2.28 0.28 17.06
CA LEU A 64 -0.96 0.67 16.54
C LEU A 64 -0.76 0.20 15.09
N LEU A 65 -1.13 -1.06 14.80
CA LEU A 65 -1.04 -1.63 13.46
C LEU A 65 -1.91 -0.85 12.46
N LEU A 66 -3.16 -0.51 12.83
CA LEU A 66 -4.06 0.31 12.00
C LEU A 66 -3.48 1.71 11.73
N SER A 67 -2.85 2.31 12.73
CA SER A 67 -2.18 3.61 12.60
C SER A 67 -1.01 3.53 11.61
N GLN A 68 -0.13 2.53 11.77
CA GLN A 68 0.99 2.29 10.86
C GLN A 68 0.53 1.98 9.44
N PHE A 69 -0.52 1.18 9.30
CA PHE A 69 -1.12 0.87 8.00
C PHE A 69 -1.65 2.13 7.30
N LYS A 70 -2.33 3.00 8.03
CA LYS A 70 -2.80 4.30 7.51
C LYS A 70 -1.63 5.15 7.02
N ILE A 71 -0.54 5.24 7.79
CA ILE A 71 0.65 6.02 7.40
C ILE A 71 1.31 5.44 6.15
N ALA A 72 1.42 4.11 6.06
CA ALA A 72 2.10 3.43 4.95
C ALA A 72 1.30 3.48 3.63
N THR A 73 -0.03 3.45 3.69
CA THR A 73 -0.91 3.32 2.51
C THR A 73 -1.68 4.59 2.18
N ASN A 74 -1.69 5.57 3.09
CA ASN A 74 -2.53 6.77 3.05
C ASN A 74 -4.04 6.46 2.95
N ILE A 75 -4.47 5.29 3.44
CA ILE A 75 -5.87 4.86 3.49
C ILE A 75 -6.42 5.15 4.89
N ASP A 76 -7.59 5.79 4.95
CA ASP A 76 -8.24 6.08 6.23
C ASP A 76 -8.69 4.81 6.98
N THR A 77 -8.46 4.82 8.28
CA THR A 77 -8.83 3.75 9.22
C THR A 77 -10.31 3.40 9.13
N THR A 78 -11.19 4.40 9.02
CA THR A 78 -12.65 4.20 8.90
C THR A 78 -13.02 3.43 7.63
N LYS A 79 -12.32 3.69 6.53
CA LYS A 79 -12.48 2.99 5.26
C LYS A 79 -12.04 1.52 5.37
N VAL A 80 -10.89 1.27 6.01
CA VAL A 80 -10.39 -0.09 6.27
C VAL A 80 -11.39 -0.88 7.12
N VAL A 81 -11.89 -0.30 8.21
CA VAL A 81 -12.85 -0.98 9.10
C VAL A 81 -14.17 -1.27 8.38
N ALA A 82 -14.71 -0.29 7.65
CA ALA A 82 -15.94 -0.48 6.87
C ALA A 82 -15.78 -1.57 5.79
N PHE A 83 -14.63 -1.58 5.10
CA PHE A 83 -14.29 -2.63 4.15
C PHE A 83 -14.20 -4.00 4.83
N ALA A 84 -13.50 -4.10 5.97
CA ALA A 84 -13.30 -5.36 6.69
C ALA A 84 -14.63 -5.99 7.13
N VAL A 85 -15.56 -5.17 7.64
CA VAL A 85 -16.90 -5.63 8.02
C VAL A 85 -17.66 -6.15 6.79
N ARG A 86 -17.69 -5.37 5.69
CA ARG A 86 -18.34 -5.82 4.43
C ARG A 86 -17.75 -7.14 3.94
N TYR A 87 -16.42 -7.19 3.88
CA TYR A 87 -15.68 -8.34 3.39
C TYR A 87 -15.94 -9.60 4.22
N LEU A 88 -15.99 -9.47 5.56
CA LEU A 88 -16.33 -10.57 6.46
C LEU A 88 -17.72 -11.16 6.13
N PHE A 89 -18.74 -10.32 5.97
CA PHE A 89 -20.10 -10.76 5.65
C PHE A 89 -20.27 -11.27 4.21
N GLU A 90 -19.35 -10.94 3.30
CA GLU A 90 -19.33 -11.48 1.93
C GLU A 90 -18.67 -12.86 1.89
N GLN A 91 -17.55 -13.04 2.60
CA GLN A 91 -16.86 -14.33 2.68
C GLN A 91 -17.62 -15.37 3.51
N HIS A 92 -18.38 -14.91 4.51
CA HIS A 92 -19.09 -15.77 5.47
C HIS A 92 -20.62 -15.53 5.44
N PRO A 93 -21.33 -15.99 4.39
CA PRO A 93 -22.78 -15.83 4.28
C PRO A 93 -23.58 -16.56 5.37
N GLU A 94 -22.97 -17.53 6.06
CA GLU A 94 -23.51 -18.18 7.26
C GLU A 94 -23.87 -17.17 8.36
N LEU A 95 -23.08 -16.10 8.53
CA LEU A 95 -23.37 -15.06 9.51
C LEU A 95 -24.70 -14.36 9.20
N LYS A 96 -25.02 -14.16 7.90
CA LYS A 96 -26.31 -13.61 7.48
C LYS A 96 -27.46 -14.58 7.76
N LYS A 97 -27.23 -15.89 7.69
CA LYS A 97 -28.24 -16.92 8.02
C LYS A 97 -28.55 -16.94 9.51
N VAL A 98 -27.53 -16.83 10.37
CA VAL A 98 -27.69 -16.73 11.82
C VAL A 98 -28.55 -15.52 12.17
N ILE A 99 -28.25 -14.33 11.61
CA ILE A 99 -29.06 -13.13 11.82
C ILE A 99 -30.53 -13.38 11.45
N LYS A 100 -30.79 -13.98 10.27
CA LYS A 100 -32.17 -14.30 9.84
C LYS A 100 -32.91 -15.21 10.82
N GLN A 101 -32.24 -16.25 11.33
CA GLN A 101 -32.85 -17.18 12.28
C GLN A 101 -33.25 -16.48 13.58
N PHE A 102 -32.43 -15.55 14.09
CA PHE A 102 -32.75 -14.81 15.31
C PHE A 102 -33.80 -13.70 15.08
N MET A 103 -33.79 -13.02 13.92
CA MET A 103 -34.80 -11.99 13.62
C MET A 103 -36.19 -12.58 13.36
N LEU A 104 -36.30 -13.79 12.80
CA LEU A 104 -37.57 -14.52 12.68
C LEU A 104 -38.13 -14.95 14.04
N ASN A 105 -37.26 -15.14 15.04
CA ASN A 105 -37.65 -15.48 16.42
C ASN A 105 -37.89 -14.24 17.30
N THR A 106 -37.81 -13.04 16.72
CA THR A 106 -38.15 -11.79 17.43
C THR A 106 -39.58 -11.41 17.03
N GLU A 107 -40.56 -12.06 17.65
CA GLU A 107 -41.89 -11.47 17.74
C GLU A 107 -41.77 -10.20 18.59
N LEU A 108 -42.25 -9.07 18.06
CA LEU A 108 -42.33 -7.81 18.78
C LEU A 108 -43.54 -7.84 19.73
#